data_AF-A0A261GNG9-F1
#
_entry.id   AF-A0A261GNG9-F1
#
_cell.length_a   1.000
_cell.length_b   1.000
_cell.length_c   1.000
_cell.angle_alpha   90.00
_cell.angle_beta   90.00
_cell.angle_gamma   90.00
#
_symmetry.space_group_name_H-M   'P 1'
#
loop_
_entity.id
_entity.type
_entity.pdbx_description
1 polymer ?
#
loop_
_entity_poly.entity_id
_entity_poly.type
_entity_poly.pdbx_seq_one_letter_code
_entity_poly.pdbx_strand_id
1 'polypeptide(L)'
;MSTGLPTHFFSESGQHLRCLINRILFGTLMVSGLAVMSPVASADHTSSGDHASSGEGHHHHSDMPDTTPPKGSLLMQHAKAIWEQAVALEEQSGEAIKYATTLRKEVANLRTQARKTKTPAGGEKTDALLQSTLTQLASQVTPWQTLAGSLRAEAEKLKGQSQAIMQQGFVALWAPWIKHEGKLTLTSMSGAGMAMAHNVQVRSISPSVPNPTMEKMKQEDGSTMSLNRMAMSSQSIPPGLETDTFKVSRNQDLFGHIEAIADDKTHPGELPLNEIHQWYLILSNTEGNPIHKAQIRVEGHMPGHVHGLPTQPEIVEEVSPGVYRVDGVKFQMAGWWVMKFVIEHENEEDSITFNLVL
;
A
#
# COMPACT_ATOMS: atom_id res chain seq x y z
N MET A 1 50.74 22.37 43.35
CA MET A 1 49.36 22.87 43.30
C MET A 1 48.77 22.45 41.96
N SER A 2 47.85 21.49 42.01
CA SER A 2 47.11 20.94 40.87
C SER A 2 46.06 21.96 40.41
N THR A 3 45.95 22.23 39.12
CA THR A 3 44.84 23.00 38.55
C THR A 3 44.25 22.22 37.39
N GLY A 4 43.03 21.70 37.63
CA GLY A 4 42.28 20.85 36.72
C GLY A 4 41.59 21.63 35.61
N LEU A 5 41.47 20.96 34.46
CA LEU A 5 40.59 21.33 33.36
C LEU A 5 39.11 21.18 33.76
N PRO A 6 38.20 22.07 33.33
CA PRO A 6 36.77 21.90 33.56
C PRO A 6 36.19 20.91 32.54
N THR A 7 35.87 19.71 33.01
CA THR A 7 35.02 18.73 32.34
C THR A 7 33.54 19.07 32.58
N HIS A 8 32.90 19.85 31.72
CA HIS A 8 31.44 19.88 31.63
C HIS A 8 31.00 20.40 30.24
N PHE A 9 30.93 19.50 29.26
CA PHE A 9 30.12 19.65 28.04
C PHE A 9 29.76 18.24 27.54
N PHE A 10 28.91 17.54 28.29
CA PHE A 10 28.12 16.43 27.76
C PHE A 10 26.66 16.82 27.92
N SER A 11 26.02 17.19 26.81
CA SER A 11 24.59 17.50 26.77
C SER A 11 23.77 16.20 26.84
N GLU A 12 22.57 16.29 27.39
CA GLU A 12 21.56 15.21 27.53
C GLU A 12 21.31 14.41 26.23
N SER A 13 21.66 14.94 25.05
CA SER A 13 21.58 14.25 23.76
C SER A 13 22.38 12.94 23.69
N GLY A 14 23.49 12.81 24.44
CA GLY A 14 24.32 11.60 24.48
C GLY A 14 23.68 10.42 25.23
N GLN A 15 22.79 10.71 26.20
CA GLN A 15 22.07 9.66 26.95
C GLN A 15 20.89 9.11 26.14
N HIS A 16 20.19 9.97 25.39
CA HIS A 16 19.18 9.52 24.43
C HIS A 16 19.78 8.65 23.30
N LEU A 17 21.00 8.97 22.84
CA LEU A 17 21.70 8.18 21.83
C LEU A 17 22.01 6.75 22.29
N ARG A 18 22.44 6.57 23.55
CA ARG A 18 22.66 5.25 24.14
C ARG A 18 21.36 4.49 24.38
N CYS A 19 20.29 5.17 24.77
CA CYS A 19 18.99 4.55 25.01
C CYS A 19 18.33 4.09 23.70
N LEU A 20 18.45 4.88 22.62
CA LEU A 20 17.95 4.54 21.29
C LEU A 20 18.77 3.42 20.64
N ILE A 21 20.11 3.45 20.74
CA ILE A 21 20.98 2.38 20.25
C ILE A 21 20.70 1.05 20.99
N ASN A 22 20.48 1.08 22.31
CA ASN A 22 20.08 -0.12 23.05
C ASN A 22 18.68 -0.60 22.67
N ARG A 23 17.72 0.29 22.40
CA ARG A 23 16.38 -0.11 21.90
C ARG A 23 16.44 -0.72 20.50
N ILE A 24 17.30 -0.19 19.63
CA ILE A 24 17.53 -0.66 18.25
C ILE A 24 18.30 -2.00 18.23
N LEU A 25 19.26 -2.21 19.12
CA LEU A 25 20.02 -3.47 19.19
C LEU A 25 19.27 -4.59 19.92
N PHE A 26 18.46 -4.29 20.95
CA PHE A 26 17.69 -5.31 21.68
C PHE A 26 16.34 -5.65 21.03
N GLY A 27 15.72 -4.74 20.27
CA GLY A 27 14.49 -5.04 19.52
C GLY A 27 14.67 -6.14 18.47
N THR A 28 15.86 -6.25 17.89
CA THR A 28 16.22 -7.24 16.87
C THR A 28 16.49 -8.64 17.45
N LEU A 29 16.63 -8.78 18.77
CA LEU A 29 16.99 -10.05 19.44
C LEU A 29 15.84 -10.72 20.21
N MET A 30 14.69 -10.04 20.40
CA MET A 30 13.58 -10.53 21.24
C MET A 30 12.42 -11.17 20.47
N VAL A 31 12.43 -11.21 19.13
CA VAL A 31 11.34 -11.83 18.33
C VAL A 31 11.79 -13.08 17.54
N SER A 32 13.02 -13.56 17.77
CA SER A 32 13.52 -14.83 17.21
C SER A 32 13.37 -15.98 18.20
N GLY A 33 12.14 -16.21 18.67
CA GLY A 33 11.85 -17.14 19.75
C GLY A 33 10.52 -17.89 19.62
N LEU A 34 10.20 -18.41 18.44
CA LEU A 34 9.19 -19.47 18.30
C LEU A 34 9.90 -20.79 18.04
N ALA A 35 10.02 -21.57 19.11
CA ALA A 35 10.52 -22.93 19.09
C ALA A 35 9.57 -23.82 18.28
N VAL A 36 10.08 -24.38 17.19
CA VAL A 36 9.47 -25.49 16.47
C VAL A 36 9.60 -26.74 17.34
N MET A 37 8.50 -27.19 17.97
CA MET A 37 8.42 -28.53 18.52
C MET A 37 8.01 -29.50 17.41
N SER A 38 8.98 -30.29 16.93
CA SER A 38 8.70 -31.52 16.18
C SER A 38 8.32 -32.65 17.14
N PRO A 39 7.41 -33.56 16.76
CA PRO A 39 7.03 -34.70 17.59
C PRO A 39 8.05 -35.84 17.46
N VAL A 40 8.45 -36.40 18.61
CA VAL A 40 9.20 -37.66 18.69
C VAL A 40 8.21 -38.81 18.64
N ALA A 41 8.41 -39.70 17.66
CA ALA A 41 7.80 -41.03 17.64
C ALA A 41 8.53 -41.95 18.61
N SER A 42 7.80 -42.79 19.36
CA SER A 42 8.27 -44.11 19.79
C SER A 42 7.10 -45.02 20.14
N ALA A 43 7.35 -46.30 19.87
CA ALA A 43 6.43 -47.41 19.69
C ALA A 43 5.90 -48.06 20.99
N ASP A 44 4.81 -48.80 20.78
CA ASP A 44 4.41 -50.09 21.36
C ASP A 44 4.49 -50.34 22.87
N HIS A 45 3.31 -50.65 23.43
CA HIS A 45 3.16 -51.87 24.22
C HIS A 45 1.70 -52.37 24.21
N THR A 46 1.54 -53.64 23.83
CA THR A 46 0.35 -54.48 23.93
C THR A 46 -0.04 -54.77 25.38
N SER A 47 -1.34 -54.73 25.71
CA SER A 47 -1.95 -55.63 26.70
C SER A 47 -3.46 -55.72 26.51
N SER A 48 -3.92 -56.95 26.40
CA SER A 48 -5.30 -57.47 26.38
C SER A 48 -6.09 -57.25 27.68
N GLY A 49 -7.42 -57.21 27.57
CA GLY A 49 -8.33 -57.41 28.70
C GLY A 49 -9.80 -57.11 28.36
N ASP A 50 -10.58 -58.15 28.08
CA ASP A 50 -12.04 -58.11 27.90
C ASP A 50 -12.78 -57.65 29.17
N HIS A 51 -13.87 -56.88 29.01
CA HIS A 51 -15.15 -57.16 29.67
C HIS A 51 -16.29 -56.29 29.14
N ALA A 52 -17.35 -56.96 28.67
CA ALA A 52 -18.64 -56.37 28.35
C ALA A 52 -19.40 -55.95 29.61
N SER A 53 -20.02 -54.77 29.58
CA SER A 53 -21.24 -54.48 30.36
C SER A 53 -22.02 -53.33 29.73
N SER A 54 -23.28 -53.63 29.47
CA SER A 54 -24.39 -52.79 29.05
C SER A 54 -24.58 -51.52 29.90
N GLY A 55 -24.94 -50.42 29.24
CA GLY A 55 -25.45 -49.20 29.85
C GLY A 55 -25.95 -48.23 28.80
N GLU A 56 -27.25 -48.28 28.49
CA GLU A 56 -27.95 -47.25 27.74
C GLU A 56 -27.89 -45.92 28.50
N GLY A 57 -27.11 -44.98 27.99
CA GLY A 57 -27.14 -43.58 28.36
C GLY A 57 -27.33 -42.76 27.10
N HIS A 58 -28.55 -42.25 26.89
CA HIS A 58 -28.81 -41.19 25.91
C HIS A 58 -28.07 -39.92 26.37
N HIS A 59 -26.81 -39.79 25.97
CA HIS A 59 -26.08 -38.53 26.06
C HIS A 59 -26.43 -37.71 24.82
N HIS A 60 -27.20 -36.63 25.03
CA HIS A 60 -27.17 -35.47 24.14
C HIS A 60 -25.72 -34.99 24.07
N HIS A 61 -25.05 -35.34 22.98
CA HIS A 61 -23.79 -34.72 22.60
C HIS A 61 -24.14 -33.30 22.16
N SER A 62 -23.97 -32.34 23.06
CA SER A 62 -23.90 -30.95 22.68
C SER A 62 -22.68 -30.81 21.79
N ASP A 63 -22.87 -30.75 20.48
CA ASP A 63 -21.84 -30.32 19.53
C ASP A 63 -21.33 -28.96 20.02
N MET A 64 -20.18 -28.97 20.68
CA MET A 64 -19.40 -27.76 20.89
C MET A 64 -19.06 -27.21 19.51
N PRO A 65 -19.35 -25.94 19.19
CA PRO A 65 -18.90 -25.38 17.92
C PRO A 65 -17.38 -25.54 17.84
N ASP A 66 -16.90 -26.08 16.72
CA ASP A 66 -15.47 -26.14 16.43
C ASP A 66 -14.89 -24.72 16.56
N THR A 67 -14.14 -24.50 17.65
CA THR A 67 -13.57 -23.19 17.99
C THR A 67 -12.32 -22.89 17.17
N THR A 68 -11.93 -23.77 16.25
CA THR A 68 -10.74 -23.56 15.43
C THR A 68 -11.05 -22.49 14.38
N PRO A 69 -10.33 -21.35 14.37
CA PRO A 69 -10.56 -20.32 13.38
C PRO A 69 -10.34 -20.89 11.97
N PRO A 70 -11.17 -20.49 10.98
CA PRO A 70 -10.98 -20.91 9.60
C PRO A 70 -9.56 -20.62 9.13
N LYS A 71 -8.99 -21.52 8.30
CA LYS A 71 -7.63 -21.37 7.76
C LYS A 71 -7.37 -19.98 7.16
N GLY A 72 -8.36 -19.40 6.49
CA GLY A 72 -8.28 -18.04 5.94
C GLY A 72 -8.09 -16.96 7.02
N SER A 73 -8.78 -17.05 8.16
CA SER A 73 -8.60 -16.10 9.27
C SER A 73 -7.21 -16.22 9.91
N LEU A 74 -6.66 -17.43 10.02
CA LEU A 74 -5.27 -17.63 10.47
C LEU A 74 -4.26 -16.97 9.53
N LEU A 75 -4.48 -17.04 8.22
CA LEU A 75 -3.64 -16.34 7.23
C LEU A 75 -3.75 -14.82 7.38
N MET A 76 -4.97 -14.29 7.57
CA MET A 76 -5.20 -12.85 7.80
C MET A 76 -4.49 -12.37 9.08
N GLN A 77 -4.61 -13.09 10.19
CA GLN A 77 -3.93 -12.77 11.45
C GLN A 77 -2.41 -12.81 11.31
N HIS A 78 -1.87 -13.82 10.62
CA HIS A 78 -0.43 -13.91 10.33
C HIS A 78 0.04 -12.72 9.49
N ALA A 79 -0.72 -12.36 8.45
CA ALA A 79 -0.40 -11.22 7.61
C ALA A 79 -0.45 -9.90 8.38
N LYS A 80 -1.42 -9.70 9.28
CA LYS A 80 -1.51 -8.55 10.18
C LYS A 80 -0.25 -8.40 11.03
N ALA A 81 0.24 -9.49 11.62
CA ALA A 81 1.47 -9.46 12.41
C ALA A 81 2.71 -9.03 11.59
N ILE A 82 2.83 -9.51 10.35
CA ILE A 82 3.90 -9.07 9.43
C ILE A 82 3.74 -7.59 9.07
N TRP A 83 2.51 -7.14 8.85
CA TRP A 83 2.21 -5.74 8.54
C TRP A 83 2.59 -4.81 9.70
N GLU A 84 2.21 -5.16 10.93
CA GLU A 84 2.56 -4.41 12.14
C GLU A 84 4.09 -4.30 12.31
N GLN A 85 4.83 -5.37 12.01
CA GLN A 85 6.29 -5.32 11.97
C GLN A 85 6.80 -4.33 10.92
N ALA A 86 6.21 -4.32 9.73
CA ALA A 86 6.58 -3.38 8.68
C ALA A 86 6.33 -1.92 9.10
N VAL A 87 5.17 -1.63 9.69
CA VAL A 87 4.81 -0.29 10.22
C VAL A 87 5.82 0.16 11.28
N ALA A 88 6.22 -0.73 12.19
CA ALA A 88 7.24 -0.42 13.19
C ALA A 88 8.61 -0.07 12.57
N LEU A 89 8.99 -0.71 11.46
CA LEU A 89 10.21 -0.36 10.72
C LEU A 89 10.11 1.01 10.03
N GLU A 90 8.94 1.38 9.52
CA GLU A 90 8.71 2.72 8.95
C GLU A 90 8.82 3.82 10.00
N GLU A 91 8.26 3.58 11.19
CA GLU A 91 8.37 4.51 12.32
C GLU A 91 9.85 4.71 12.69
N GLN A 92 10.61 3.62 12.82
CA GLN A 92 12.06 3.68 13.09
C GLN A 92 12.82 4.43 11.98
N SER A 93 12.45 4.24 10.71
CA SER A 93 13.02 5.00 9.60
C SER A 93 12.70 6.50 9.73
N GLY A 94 11.47 6.84 10.09
CA GLY A 94 11.03 8.21 10.37
C GLY A 94 11.89 8.87 11.45
N GLU A 95 12.14 8.18 12.55
CA GLU A 95 13.03 8.65 13.61
C GLU A 95 14.47 8.86 13.12
N ALA A 96 15.06 7.89 12.39
CA ALA A 96 16.40 8.03 11.83
C ALA A 96 16.55 9.27 10.93
N ILE A 97 15.50 9.64 10.17
CA ILE A 97 15.50 10.84 9.33
C ILE A 97 15.38 12.10 10.16
N LYS A 98 14.54 12.10 11.20
CA LYS A 98 14.45 13.23 12.14
C LYS A 98 15.83 13.50 12.72
N TYR A 99 16.54 12.47 13.19
CA TYR A 99 17.91 12.60 13.68
C TYR A 99 18.88 13.14 12.63
N ALA A 100 18.90 12.56 11.43
CA ALA A 100 19.75 13.06 10.33
C ALA A 100 19.44 14.53 9.97
N THR A 101 18.18 14.95 10.11
CA THR A 101 17.75 16.32 9.82
C THR A 101 18.17 17.29 10.92
N THR A 102 18.00 16.92 12.19
CA THR A 102 18.47 17.70 13.35
C THR A 102 19.97 17.88 13.29
N LEU A 103 20.72 16.79 13.05
CA LEU A 103 22.17 16.81 12.91
C LEU A 103 22.65 17.75 11.79
N ARG A 104 21.98 17.72 10.62
CA ARG A 104 22.27 18.66 9.53
C ARG A 104 22.06 20.12 9.94
N LYS A 105 20.98 20.42 10.68
CA LYS A 105 20.70 21.77 11.19
C LYS A 105 21.77 22.23 12.18
N GLU A 106 22.17 21.36 13.11
CA GLU A 106 23.24 21.66 14.08
C GLU A 106 24.57 21.94 13.38
N VAL A 107 24.98 21.09 12.44
CA VAL A 107 26.19 21.30 11.63
C VAL A 107 26.12 22.64 10.88
N ALA A 108 24.98 22.99 10.28
CA ALA A 108 24.80 24.26 9.58
C ALA A 108 24.89 25.47 10.54
N ASN A 109 24.29 25.37 11.72
CA ASN A 109 24.36 26.41 12.75
C ASN A 109 25.79 26.61 13.26
N LEU A 110 26.48 25.52 13.62
CA LEU A 110 27.86 25.56 14.07
C LEU A 110 28.81 26.11 13.00
N ARG A 111 28.61 25.75 11.72
CA ARG A 111 29.37 26.35 10.60
C ARG A 111 29.15 27.86 10.50
N THR A 112 27.93 28.31 10.73
CA THR A 112 27.59 29.75 10.69
C THR A 112 28.23 30.49 11.86
N GLN A 113 28.18 29.92 13.07
CA GLN A 113 28.85 30.48 14.26
C GLN A 113 30.37 30.54 14.06
N ALA A 114 30.98 29.45 13.59
CA ALA A 114 32.42 29.37 13.30
C ALA A 114 32.87 30.46 12.30
N ARG A 115 32.05 30.78 11.30
CA ARG A 115 32.34 31.88 10.35
C ARG A 115 32.29 33.25 11.02
N LYS A 116 31.41 33.46 11.99
CA LYS A 116 31.26 34.74 12.71
C LYS A 116 32.35 34.98 13.75
N THR A 117 32.93 33.93 14.34
CA THR A 117 33.91 34.02 15.44
C THR A 117 35.37 34.01 15.00
N LYS A 118 35.65 33.85 13.69
CA LYS A 118 37.01 33.79 13.17
C LYS A 118 37.74 35.13 13.39
N THR A 119 38.62 35.18 14.40
CA THR A 119 39.36 36.39 14.84
C THR A 119 40.81 36.33 14.34
N PRO A 120 41.47 37.44 13.98
CA PRO A 120 42.82 37.40 13.40
C PRO A 120 43.87 37.02 14.46
N ALA A 121 44.74 36.07 14.11
CA ALA A 121 46.10 35.86 14.65
C ALA A 121 46.34 35.09 15.97
N GLY A 122 45.35 34.45 16.62
CA GLY A 122 45.62 33.68 17.87
C GLY A 122 44.92 32.32 18.07
N GLY A 123 44.02 31.90 17.18
CA GLY A 123 43.08 30.79 17.38
C GLY A 123 43.33 29.51 16.56
N GLU A 124 44.51 29.31 16.00
CA GLU A 124 44.73 28.27 14.97
C GLU A 124 44.43 26.84 15.45
N LYS A 125 44.81 26.49 16.70
CA LYS A 125 44.49 25.18 17.31
C LYS A 125 43.00 25.03 17.65
N THR A 126 42.36 26.08 18.13
CA THR A 126 40.92 26.07 18.47
C THR A 126 40.06 25.98 17.21
N ASP A 127 40.47 26.66 16.14
CA ASP A 127 39.82 26.59 14.83
C ASP A 127 39.96 25.19 14.21
N ALA A 128 41.14 24.57 14.32
CA ALA A 128 41.37 23.20 13.85
C ALA A 128 40.49 22.18 14.61
N LEU A 129 40.35 22.31 15.94
CA LEU A 129 39.48 21.45 16.75
C LEU A 129 37.99 21.64 16.43
N LEU A 130 37.57 22.88 16.13
CA LEU A 130 36.19 23.16 15.73
C LEU A 130 35.90 22.56 14.35
N GLN A 131 36.83 22.66 13.40
CA GLN A 131 36.68 22.05 12.07
C GLN A 131 36.67 20.53 12.11
N SER A 132 37.51 19.90 12.95
CA SER A 132 37.51 18.45 13.12
C SER A 132 36.18 17.97 13.73
N THR A 133 35.68 18.68 14.75
CA THR A 133 34.39 18.39 15.39
C THR A 133 33.22 18.54 14.39
N LEU A 134 33.21 19.61 13.60
CA LEU A 134 32.22 19.83 12.53
C LEU A 134 32.25 18.72 11.47
N THR A 135 33.45 18.24 11.13
CA THR A 135 33.63 17.16 10.16
C THR A 135 33.12 15.83 10.73
N GLN A 136 33.42 15.54 12.00
CA GLN A 136 32.93 14.35 12.70
C GLN A 136 31.41 14.36 12.90
N LEU A 137 30.83 15.52 13.18
CA LEU A 137 29.38 15.65 13.32
C LEU A 137 28.69 15.51 11.95
N ALA A 138 29.27 16.12 10.90
CA ALA A 138 28.76 15.99 9.55
C ALA A 138 28.85 14.55 9.01
N SER A 139 29.90 13.80 9.35
CA SER A 139 30.06 12.42 8.91
C SER A 139 29.02 11.46 9.50
N GLN A 140 28.37 11.82 10.60
CA GLN A 140 27.29 11.04 11.21
C GLN A 140 25.96 11.14 10.44
N VAL A 141 25.78 12.11 9.55
CA VAL A 141 24.51 12.26 8.79
C VAL A 141 24.29 11.07 7.86
N THR A 142 25.33 10.64 7.14
CA THR A 142 25.23 9.58 6.13
C THR A 142 24.79 8.24 6.74
N PRO A 143 25.39 7.75 7.85
CA PRO A 143 24.91 6.52 8.51
C PRO A 143 23.41 6.53 8.86
N TRP A 144 22.89 7.65 9.39
CA TRP A 144 21.46 7.76 9.72
C TRP A 144 20.57 7.75 8.47
N GLN A 145 21.01 8.40 7.38
CA GLN A 145 20.30 8.35 6.10
C GLN A 145 20.29 6.94 5.50
N THR A 146 21.43 6.25 5.54
CA THR A 146 21.54 4.86 5.05
C THR A 146 20.65 3.92 5.87
N LEU A 147 20.66 4.04 7.20
CA LEU A 147 19.78 3.27 8.09
C LEU A 147 18.30 3.51 7.77
N ALA A 148 17.90 4.77 7.61
CA ALA A 148 16.54 5.10 7.23
C ALA A 148 16.14 4.46 5.88
N GLY A 149 17.06 4.47 4.91
CA GLY A 149 16.87 3.84 3.60
C GLY A 149 16.69 2.32 3.71
N SER A 150 17.55 1.64 4.47
CA SER A 150 17.45 0.18 4.65
C SER A 150 16.20 -0.22 5.41
N LEU A 151 15.80 0.52 6.44
CA LEU A 151 14.58 0.26 7.21
C LEU A 151 13.33 0.37 6.33
N ARG A 152 13.27 1.37 5.43
CA ARG A 152 12.18 1.47 4.45
C ARG A 152 12.16 0.33 3.46
N ALA A 153 13.32 -0.06 2.95
CA ALA A 153 13.40 -1.15 2.00
C ALA A 153 12.91 -2.48 2.61
N GLU A 154 13.26 -2.75 3.87
CA GLU A 154 12.77 -3.93 4.57
C GLU A 154 11.27 -3.82 4.91
N ALA A 155 10.81 -2.63 5.33
CA ALA A 155 9.37 -2.40 5.56
C ALA A 155 8.54 -2.66 4.30
N GLU A 156 8.98 -2.13 3.14
CA GLU A 156 8.29 -2.31 1.87
C GLU A 156 8.20 -3.80 1.48
N LYS A 157 9.29 -4.54 1.67
CA LYS A 157 9.33 -5.99 1.45
C LYS A 157 8.33 -6.73 2.36
N LEU A 158 8.29 -6.40 3.65
CA LEU A 158 7.34 -7.01 4.58
C LEU A 158 5.89 -6.65 4.24
N LYS A 159 5.62 -5.42 3.80
CA LYS A 159 4.29 -5.01 3.32
C LYS A 159 3.83 -5.84 2.13
N GLY A 160 4.70 -6.02 1.12
CA GLY A 160 4.39 -6.87 -0.03
C GLY A 160 4.15 -8.33 0.36
N GLN A 161 4.94 -8.88 1.28
CA GLN A 161 4.72 -10.23 1.81
C GLN A 161 3.39 -10.35 2.56
N SER A 162 3.09 -9.39 3.43
CA SER A 162 1.84 -9.34 4.18
C SER A 162 0.64 -9.27 3.24
N GLN A 163 0.64 -8.37 2.25
CA GLN A 163 -0.47 -8.24 1.30
C GLN A 163 -0.72 -9.52 0.50
N ALA A 164 0.35 -10.21 0.07
CA ALA A 164 0.21 -11.49 -0.62
C ALA A 164 -0.43 -12.58 0.27
N ILE A 165 -0.16 -12.56 1.58
CA ILE A 165 -0.78 -13.49 2.54
C ILE A 165 -2.22 -13.05 2.85
N MET A 166 -2.49 -11.75 3.00
CA MET A 166 -3.85 -11.21 3.16
C MET A 166 -4.72 -11.62 1.98
N GLN A 167 -4.25 -11.48 0.74
CA GLN A 167 -4.99 -11.91 -0.44
C GLN A 167 -5.33 -13.40 -0.36
N GLN A 168 -4.39 -14.27 -0.03
CA GLN A 168 -4.65 -15.71 0.10
C GLN A 168 -5.68 -16.03 1.19
N GLY A 169 -5.55 -15.38 2.36
CA GLY A 169 -6.51 -15.53 3.46
C GLY A 169 -7.90 -15.05 3.08
N PHE A 170 -7.98 -13.90 2.42
CA PHE A 170 -9.21 -13.27 1.97
C PHE A 170 -9.91 -14.11 0.89
N VAL A 171 -9.19 -14.59 -0.13
CA VAL A 171 -9.73 -15.51 -1.14
C VAL A 171 -10.30 -16.78 -0.49
N ALA A 172 -9.62 -17.33 0.51
CA ALA A 172 -10.10 -18.51 1.22
C ALA A 172 -11.40 -18.26 2.03
N LEU A 173 -11.57 -17.07 2.59
CA LEU A 173 -12.77 -16.69 3.37
C LEU A 173 -13.96 -16.32 2.46
N TRP A 174 -13.67 -15.70 1.32
CA TRP A 174 -14.67 -15.06 0.45
C TRP A 174 -14.83 -15.75 -0.91
N ALA A 175 -14.36 -16.99 -1.05
CA ALA A 175 -14.37 -17.78 -2.28
C ALA A 175 -15.72 -17.79 -3.05
N PRO A 176 -16.91 -17.78 -2.42
CA PRO A 176 -18.17 -17.71 -3.16
C PRO A 176 -18.33 -16.42 -3.98
N TRP A 177 -17.73 -15.31 -3.53
CA TRP A 177 -17.91 -13.97 -4.08
C TRP A 177 -16.78 -13.54 -5.01
N ILE A 178 -15.60 -14.17 -4.93
CA ILE A 178 -14.44 -13.84 -5.76
C ILE A 178 -14.40 -14.77 -6.97
N LYS A 179 -14.39 -14.18 -8.17
CA LYS A 179 -14.29 -14.88 -9.45
C LYS A 179 -13.03 -14.47 -10.20
N HIS A 180 -12.49 -13.28 -9.94
CA HIS A 180 -11.28 -12.79 -10.56
C HIS A 180 -10.33 -12.14 -9.56
N GLU A 181 -9.12 -12.70 -9.46
CA GLU A 181 -8.09 -12.18 -8.55
C GLU A 181 -7.13 -11.19 -9.21
N GLY A 182 -7.19 -11.07 -10.54
CA GLY A 182 -6.26 -10.27 -11.33
C GLY A 182 -6.69 -8.81 -11.47
N LYS A 183 -5.94 -8.11 -12.33
CA LYS A 183 -6.27 -6.73 -12.75
C LYS A 183 -7.54 -6.74 -13.60
N LEU A 184 -8.36 -5.70 -13.46
CA LEU A 184 -9.51 -5.51 -14.36
C LEU A 184 -9.01 -5.01 -15.72
N THR A 185 -9.60 -5.52 -16.80
CA THR A 185 -9.24 -5.16 -18.18
C THR A 185 -10.49 -4.80 -18.98
N LEU A 186 -10.36 -4.01 -20.05
CA LEU A 186 -11.49 -3.83 -20.96
C LEU A 186 -11.84 -5.15 -21.67
N THR A 187 -13.13 -5.40 -21.85
CA THR A 187 -13.61 -6.49 -22.70
C THR A 187 -13.02 -6.32 -24.09
N SER A 188 -12.30 -7.34 -24.58
CA SER A 188 -11.69 -7.30 -25.90
C SER A 188 -12.78 -7.10 -26.95
N MET A 189 -12.73 -5.98 -27.68
CA MET A 189 -13.57 -5.78 -28.85
C MET A 189 -13.10 -6.72 -29.96
N SER A 190 -13.51 -8.00 -29.92
CA SER A 190 -13.31 -8.95 -31.00
C SER A 190 -14.24 -8.62 -32.17
N GLY A 191 -13.96 -7.52 -32.86
CA GLY A 191 -14.66 -7.05 -34.05
C GLY A 191 -13.96 -5.82 -34.61
N ALA A 192 -13.73 -5.81 -35.92
CA ALA A 192 -13.00 -4.78 -36.68
C ALA A 192 -13.66 -3.39 -36.62
N GLY A 193 -13.58 -2.75 -35.46
CA GLY A 193 -14.26 -1.50 -35.16
C GLY A 193 -13.57 -0.81 -34.00
N MET A 194 -12.32 -0.39 -34.20
CA MET A 194 -11.73 0.69 -33.42
C MET A 194 -12.51 1.98 -33.78
N ALA A 195 -13.73 2.06 -33.26
CA ALA A 195 -14.64 3.17 -33.49
C ALA A 195 -14.26 4.26 -32.49
N MET A 196 -13.51 5.21 -33.02
CA MET A 196 -13.26 6.52 -32.44
C MET A 196 -14.59 7.12 -31.96
N ALA A 197 -14.87 7.06 -30.65
CA ALA A 197 -16.02 7.70 -30.05
C ALA A 197 -15.77 9.21 -29.95
N HIS A 198 -15.86 9.92 -31.08
CA HIS A 198 -16.01 11.38 -31.09
C HIS A 198 -17.50 11.70 -31.08
N ASN A 199 -18.10 11.84 -29.90
CA ASN A 199 -19.44 12.43 -29.80
C ASN A 199 -19.36 13.98 -29.82
N VAL A 200 -18.75 14.52 -30.88
CA VAL A 200 -18.86 15.93 -31.24
C VAL A 200 -19.84 16.01 -32.41
N GLN A 201 -21.08 16.44 -32.13
CA GLN A 201 -21.94 16.97 -33.18
C GLN A 201 -21.25 18.17 -33.81
N VAL A 202 -20.55 17.95 -34.93
CA VAL A 202 -20.02 19.04 -35.75
C VAL A 202 -21.24 19.71 -36.39
N ARG A 203 -21.68 20.84 -35.82
CA ARG A 203 -22.52 21.78 -36.58
C ARG A 203 -21.70 22.23 -37.77
N SER A 204 -22.18 21.92 -38.97
CA SER A 204 -21.58 22.32 -40.23
C SER A 204 -21.53 23.84 -40.32
N ILE A 205 -20.34 24.39 -40.46
CA ILE A 205 -20.14 25.80 -40.80
C ILE A 205 -19.45 25.83 -42.17
N SER A 206 -20.28 26.10 -43.19
CA SER A 206 -20.01 26.61 -44.55
C SER A 206 -19.09 25.84 -45.55
N PRO A 207 -19.45 25.83 -46.86
CA PRO A 207 -18.78 25.06 -47.90
C PRO A 207 -17.85 25.96 -48.74
N SER A 208 -16.55 26.00 -48.42
CA SER A 208 -15.48 26.27 -49.40
C SER A 208 -14.13 26.32 -48.69
N VAL A 209 -13.30 25.29 -48.79
CA VAL A 209 -11.83 25.37 -49.02
C VAL A 209 -11.37 23.95 -49.44
N PRO A 210 -10.48 23.77 -50.44
CA PRO A 210 -10.10 22.46 -50.98
C PRO A 210 -9.04 21.75 -50.12
N ASN A 211 -9.13 20.42 -50.05
CA ASN A 211 -8.12 19.53 -49.47
C ASN A 211 -6.75 19.70 -50.14
N PRO A 212 -5.66 19.93 -49.41
CA PRO A 212 -4.33 19.68 -49.93
C PRO A 212 -4.02 18.18 -49.87
N THR A 213 -3.82 17.64 -51.06
CA THR A 213 -3.36 16.30 -51.42
C THR A 213 -2.13 15.82 -50.62
N MET A 214 -2.14 14.53 -50.29
CA MET A 214 -0.99 13.77 -49.83
C MET A 214 0.08 13.73 -50.93
N GLU A 215 1.17 14.49 -50.77
CA GLU A 215 2.41 14.21 -51.50
C GLU A 215 3.66 14.74 -50.76
N LYS A 216 4.55 13.80 -50.42
CA LYS A 216 6.01 13.92 -50.14
C LYS A 216 6.52 15.06 -49.24
N MET A 217 7.14 14.67 -48.12
CA MET A 217 8.46 15.17 -47.64
C MET A 217 8.94 14.21 -46.53
N LYS A 218 9.81 13.24 -46.84
CA LYS A 218 11.28 13.30 -46.81
C LYS A 218 11.81 13.34 -45.36
N GLN A 219 12.41 12.21 -44.94
CA GLN A 219 13.27 12.11 -43.76
C GLN A 219 14.45 13.07 -43.89
N GLU A 220 14.64 13.93 -42.89
CA GLU A 220 15.91 14.61 -42.62
C GLU A 220 16.23 14.53 -41.11
N ASP A 221 17.48 14.18 -40.86
CA ASP A 221 18.23 14.12 -39.62
C ASP A 221 18.39 15.52 -38.98
N GLY A 222 18.49 15.59 -37.65
CA GLY A 222 18.87 16.81 -36.95
C GLY A 222 18.09 17.13 -35.69
N SER A 223 18.69 16.81 -34.56
CA SER A 223 18.37 17.26 -33.20
C SER A 223 18.12 18.77 -33.07
N THR A 224 16.88 19.17 -32.76
CA THR A 224 16.55 20.36 -31.92
C THR A 224 15.09 20.33 -31.45
N MET A 225 14.91 20.31 -30.13
CA MET A 225 13.75 20.79 -29.34
C MET A 225 12.37 20.85 -30.05
N SER A 226 11.62 19.75 -30.02
CA SER A 226 10.17 19.79 -30.27
C SER A 226 9.41 19.87 -28.95
N LEU A 227 9.02 21.10 -28.58
CA LEU A 227 7.84 21.36 -27.75
C LEU A 227 6.62 20.94 -28.58
N ASN A 228 6.38 19.63 -28.69
CA ASN A 228 5.19 19.13 -29.37
C ASN A 228 4.06 18.97 -28.33
N ARG A 229 3.42 20.08 -28.01
CA ARG A 229 2.15 20.09 -27.29
C ARG A 229 1.05 20.21 -28.35
N MET A 230 0.31 19.13 -28.61
CA MET A 230 -1.16 19.13 -28.51
C MET A 230 -1.78 17.77 -28.83
N ALA A 231 -2.42 17.24 -27.78
CA ALA A 231 -3.73 16.60 -27.79
C ALA A 231 -3.89 15.26 -28.51
N MET A 232 -3.26 14.19 -28.01
CA MET A 232 -3.74 12.81 -28.12
C MET A 232 -3.23 11.98 -26.90
N SER A 233 -4.13 11.37 -26.13
CA SER A 233 -3.94 10.18 -25.26
C SER A 233 -2.80 10.09 -24.22
N SER A 234 -2.22 11.17 -23.71
CA SER A 234 -1.05 11.08 -22.79
C SER A 234 -1.41 11.26 -21.31
N GLN A 235 -2.05 10.26 -20.70
CA GLN A 235 -1.98 10.16 -19.24
C GLN A 235 -0.56 9.72 -18.83
N SER A 236 0.07 10.46 -17.92
CA SER A 236 1.33 10.03 -17.29
C SER A 236 1.01 9.08 -16.14
N ILE A 237 0.89 7.79 -16.44
CA ILE A 237 0.71 6.75 -15.43
C ILE A 237 2.01 6.62 -14.63
N PRO A 238 1.98 6.77 -13.29
CA PRO A 238 3.18 6.60 -12.47
C PRO A 238 3.81 5.21 -12.64
N PRO A 239 5.15 5.10 -12.68
CA PRO A 239 5.80 3.79 -12.68
C PRO A 239 5.49 3.07 -11.36
N GLY A 240 5.18 1.77 -11.45
CA GLY A 240 4.81 0.98 -10.27
C GLY A 240 3.42 1.28 -9.71
N LEU A 241 2.51 1.84 -10.52
CA LEU A 241 1.12 2.04 -10.09
C LEU A 241 0.47 0.69 -9.77
N GLU A 242 0.03 0.54 -8.53
CA GLU A 242 -0.61 -0.68 -8.04
C GLU A 242 -2.06 -0.79 -8.50
N THR A 243 -2.32 -1.70 -9.43
CA THR A 243 -3.63 -1.92 -10.07
C THR A 243 -4.36 -3.17 -9.57
N ASP A 244 -3.95 -3.69 -8.42
CA ASP A 244 -4.57 -4.87 -7.82
C ASP A 244 -6.00 -4.59 -7.36
N THR A 245 -6.84 -5.61 -7.47
CA THR A 245 -8.24 -5.60 -7.03
C THR A 245 -8.37 -5.90 -5.54
N PHE A 246 -7.28 -6.19 -4.83
CA PHE A 246 -7.21 -6.32 -3.38
C PHE A 246 -6.43 -5.15 -2.79
N LYS A 247 -6.95 -4.52 -1.72
CA LYS A 247 -6.35 -3.35 -1.11
C LYS A 247 -6.53 -3.31 0.40
N VAL A 248 -5.46 -2.89 1.07
CA VAL A 248 -5.50 -2.39 2.45
C VAL A 248 -6.05 -0.95 2.43
N SER A 249 -6.86 -0.60 3.42
CA SER A 249 -7.39 0.75 3.57
C SER A 249 -6.35 1.78 4.00
N ARG A 250 -6.76 3.05 3.97
CA ARG A 250 -5.91 4.18 4.36
C ARG A 250 -5.47 4.09 5.82
N ASN A 251 -6.38 3.74 6.73
CA ASN A 251 -6.08 3.60 8.15
C ASN A 251 -5.45 2.24 8.49
N GLN A 252 -5.46 1.31 7.52
CA GLN A 252 -4.86 -0.03 7.61
C GLN A 252 -5.64 -1.01 8.49
N ASP A 253 -6.88 -0.69 8.81
CA ASP A 253 -7.76 -1.54 9.63
C ASP A 253 -8.66 -2.43 8.78
N LEU A 254 -8.83 -2.10 7.50
CA LEU A 254 -9.68 -2.82 6.57
C LEU A 254 -8.89 -3.42 5.40
N PHE A 255 -9.38 -4.54 4.91
CA PHE A 255 -8.95 -5.16 3.66
C PHE A 255 -10.16 -5.35 2.76
N GLY A 256 -10.03 -4.95 1.49
CA GLY A 256 -11.13 -4.95 0.56
C GLY A 256 -10.77 -5.51 -0.81
N HIS A 257 -11.78 -6.06 -1.47
CA HIS A 257 -11.71 -6.51 -2.85
C HIS A 257 -12.84 -5.92 -3.69
N ILE A 258 -12.57 -5.58 -4.95
CA ILE A 258 -13.59 -5.23 -5.93
C ILE A 258 -13.72 -6.34 -6.99
N GLU A 259 -14.95 -6.83 -7.15
CA GLU A 259 -15.31 -7.85 -8.15
C GLU A 259 -16.34 -7.27 -9.10
N ALA A 260 -16.08 -7.30 -10.41
CA ALA A 260 -17.07 -6.91 -11.40
C ALA A 260 -18.08 -8.04 -11.61
N ILE A 261 -19.37 -7.73 -11.54
CA ILE A 261 -20.43 -8.71 -11.81
C ILE A 261 -20.50 -8.88 -13.33
N ALA A 262 -20.06 -10.05 -13.79
CA ALA A 262 -20.14 -10.44 -15.18
C ALA A 262 -21.60 -10.58 -15.64
N ASP A 263 -21.86 -10.15 -16.87
CA ASP A 263 -23.11 -10.38 -17.60
C ASP A 263 -22.89 -11.35 -18.77
N ASP A 264 -23.91 -11.58 -19.60
CA ASP A 264 -23.84 -12.50 -20.74
C ASP A 264 -22.74 -12.15 -21.78
N LYS A 265 -22.18 -10.93 -21.72
CA LYS A 265 -21.21 -10.41 -22.70
C LYS A 265 -19.79 -10.30 -22.14
N THR A 266 -19.59 -10.51 -20.85
CA THR A 266 -18.33 -10.20 -20.16
C THR A 266 -17.88 -11.39 -19.33
N HIS A 267 -16.57 -11.64 -19.30
CA HIS A 267 -16.00 -12.62 -18.37
C HIS A 267 -15.62 -11.97 -17.04
N PRO A 268 -15.47 -12.73 -15.94
CA PRO A 268 -14.90 -12.20 -14.71
C PRO A 268 -13.59 -11.44 -14.95
N GLY A 269 -13.50 -10.24 -14.40
CA GLY A 269 -12.35 -9.35 -14.60
C GLY A 269 -12.41 -8.45 -15.84
N GLU A 270 -13.37 -8.66 -16.75
CA GLU A 270 -13.57 -7.81 -17.92
C GLU A 270 -14.61 -6.71 -17.64
N LEU A 271 -14.33 -5.51 -18.16
CA LEU A 271 -15.22 -4.36 -18.07
C LEU A 271 -15.57 -3.85 -19.47
N PRO A 272 -16.86 -3.75 -19.84
CA PRO A 272 -17.23 -3.13 -21.08
C PRO A 272 -16.97 -1.62 -21.03
N LEU A 273 -16.74 -0.99 -22.18
CA LEU A 273 -16.58 0.47 -22.25
C LEU A 273 -17.91 1.12 -22.60
N ASN A 274 -18.21 2.27 -22.00
CA ASN A 274 -19.44 3.04 -22.20
C ASN A 274 -20.75 2.34 -21.78
N GLU A 275 -20.67 1.24 -21.05
CA GLU A 275 -21.81 0.54 -20.47
C GLU A 275 -21.86 0.73 -18.95
N ILE A 276 -23.00 0.44 -18.33
CA ILE A 276 -23.16 0.50 -16.86
C ILE A 276 -22.85 -0.88 -16.29
N HIS A 277 -22.06 -0.92 -15.24
CA HIS A 277 -21.62 -2.12 -14.55
C HIS A 277 -22.20 -2.16 -13.14
N GLN A 278 -22.24 -3.37 -12.59
CA GLN A 278 -22.49 -3.62 -11.18
C GLN A 278 -21.29 -4.35 -10.60
N TRP A 279 -20.86 -3.98 -9.41
CA TRP A 279 -19.71 -4.59 -8.73
C TRP A 279 -20.11 -5.10 -7.35
N TYR A 280 -19.36 -6.07 -6.84
CA TYR A 280 -19.27 -6.31 -5.40
C TYR A 280 -18.05 -5.61 -4.83
N LEU A 281 -18.25 -4.89 -3.73
CA LEU A 281 -17.20 -4.50 -2.80
C LEU A 281 -17.26 -5.45 -1.60
N ILE A 282 -16.21 -6.26 -1.43
CA ILE A 282 -16.08 -7.18 -0.31
C ILE A 282 -15.15 -6.54 0.72
N LEU A 283 -15.58 -6.43 1.98
CA LEU A 283 -14.86 -5.78 3.07
C LEU A 283 -14.74 -6.69 4.29
N SER A 284 -13.52 -6.75 4.82
CA SER A 284 -13.25 -7.32 6.14
C SER A 284 -12.32 -6.41 6.93
N ASN A 285 -12.24 -6.62 8.24
CA ASN A 285 -11.09 -6.14 9.01
C ASN A 285 -9.82 -6.94 8.64
N THR A 286 -8.66 -6.56 9.17
CA THR A 286 -7.38 -7.25 8.94
C THR A 286 -7.31 -8.69 9.48
N GLU A 287 -8.33 -9.17 10.19
CA GLU A 287 -8.42 -10.54 10.74
C GLU A 287 -9.37 -11.43 9.93
N GLY A 288 -10.02 -10.87 8.91
CA GLY A 288 -10.96 -11.55 8.03
C GLY A 288 -12.41 -11.50 8.49
N ASN A 289 -12.73 -10.77 9.56
CA ASN A 289 -14.12 -10.61 10.01
C ASN A 289 -14.86 -9.62 9.11
N PRO A 290 -16.11 -9.91 8.70
CA PRO A 290 -16.88 -9.05 7.79
C PRO A 290 -17.15 -7.67 8.41
N ILE A 291 -17.00 -6.60 7.62
CA ILE A 291 -17.47 -5.27 8.01
C ILE A 291 -18.92 -5.13 7.60
N HIS A 292 -19.84 -5.21 8.56
CA HIS A 292 -21.29 -5.24 8.31
C HIS A 292 -21.93 -3.86 8.55
N LYS A 293 -22.99 -3.52 7.79
CA LYS A 293 -23.75 -2.27 7.95
C LYS A 293 -22.93 -0.98 7.89
N ALA A 294 -21.83 -0.98 7.12
CA ALA A 294 -21.08 0.24 6.87
C ALA A 294 -21.86 1.17 5.93
N GLN A 295 -21.75 2.48 6.17
CA GLN A 295 -22.21 3.49 5.21
C GLN A 295 -21.06 3.77 4.26
N ILE A 296 -21.28 3.57 2.96
CA ILE A 296 -20.20 3.62 1.98
C ILE A 296 -20.57 4.59 0.85
N ARG A 297 -19.68 5.56 0.59
CA ARG A 297 -19.76 6.47 -0.55
C ARG A 297 -18.79 6.02 -1.62
N VAL A 298 -19.22 6.06 -2.89
CA VAL A 298 -18.39 5.69 -4.04
C VAL A 298 -18.00 6.94 -4.81
N GLU A 299 -16.70 7.12 -4.99
CA GLU A 299 -16.09 8.23 -5.73
C GLU A 299 -15.26 7.66 -6.89
N GLY A 300 -15.30 8.31 -8.04
CA GLY A 300 -14.53 7.88 -9.21
C GLY A 300 -14.06 9.06 -10.05
N HIS A 301 -12.78 9.05 -10.42
CA HIS A 301 -12.20 10.08 -11.28
C HIS A 301 -11.03 9.55 -12.12
N MET A 302 -10.61 10.33 -13.10
CA MET A 302 -9.55 9.98 -14.04
C MET A 302 -8.38 10.97 -13.87
N PRO A 303 -7.33 10.73 -13.06
CA PRO A 303 -6.35 11.78 -12.70
C PRO A 303 -5.72 12.55 -13.87
N GLY A 304 -5.52 11.88 -15.02
CA GLY A 304 -4.98 12.53 -16.21
C GLY A 304 -5.96 13.47 -16.92
N HIS A 305 -7.25 13.44 -16.59
CA HIS A 305 -8.33 14.21 -17.22
C HIS A 305 -9.25 14.76 -16.12
N VAL A 306 -9.47 16.07 -16.03
CA VAL A 306 -10.20 16.69 -14.89
C VAL A 306 -11.73 16.47 -14.98
N HIS A 307 -12.17 15.22 -15.08
CA HIS A 307 -13.56 14.81 -15.02
C HIS A 307 -13.74 13.59 -14.12
N GLY A 308 -14.91 13.48 -13.50
CA GLY A 308 -15.34 12.30 -12.75
C GLY A 308 -15.89 11.20 -13.65
N LEU A 309 -16.55 10.24 -13.04
CA LEU A 309 -17.43 9.32 -13.75
C LEU A 309 -18.60 10.08 -14.41
N PRO A 310 -19.11 9.61 -15.57
CA PRO A 310 -20.32 10.16 -16.20
C PRO A 310 -21.62 9.82 -15.45
N THR A 311 -21.51 9.00 -14.41
CA THR A 311 -22.59 8.51 -13.55
C THR A 311 -22.23 8.75 -12.08
N GLN A 312 -23.18 8.51 -11.19
CA GLN A 312 -22.97 8.56 -9.75
C GLN A 312 -23.21 7.16 -9.17
N PRO A 313 -22.19 6.31 -9.07
CA PRO A 313 -22.36 4.98 -8.50
C PRO A 313 -22.72 5.06 -7.02
N GLU A 314 -23.46 4.06 -6.54
CA GLU A 314 -23.92 4.01 -5.15
C GLU A 314 -23.95 2.57 -4.63
N ILE A 315 -23.88 2.42 -3.31
CA ILE A 315 -24.21 1.15 -2.66
C ILE A 315 -25.72 1.02 -2.60
N VAL A 316 -26.24 -0.03 -3.21
CA VAL A 316 -27.69 -0.28 -3.26
C VAL A 316 -28.14 -1.27 -2.19
N GLU A 317 -27.30 -2.23 -1.81
CA GLU A 317 -27.56 -3.16 -0.72
C GLU A 317 -26.29 -3.85 -0.23
N GLU A 318 -26.38 -4.43 0.96
CA GLU A 318 -25.42 -5.40 1.48
C GLU A 318 -26.01 -6.81 1.29
N VAL A 319 -25.54 -7.53 0.27
CA VAL A 319 -26.13 -8.84 -0.15
C VAL A 319 -25.76 -9.98 0.79
N SER A 320 -24.70 -9.81 1.57
CA SER A 320 -24.20 -10.72 2.60
C SER A 320 -23.32 -9.90 3.55
N PRO A 321 -23.16 -10.25 4.84
CA PRO A 321 -22.27 -9.52 5.74
C PRO A 321 -20.90 -9.27 5.11
N GLY A 322 -20.51 -8.00 4.99
CA GLY A 322 -19.26 -7.55 4.36
C GLY A 322 -19.26 -7.51 2.83
N VAL A 323 -20.37 -7.82 2.14
CA VAL A 323 -20.47 -7.81 0.68
C VAL A 323 -21.51 -6.79 0.23
N TYR A 324 -21.04 -5.72 -0.41
CA TYR A 324 -21.86 -4.60 -0.83
C TYR A 324 -22.01 -4.58 -2.34
N ARG A 325 -23.24 -4.49 -2.85
CA ARG A 325 -23.47 -4.27 -4.29
C ARG A 325 -23.36 -2.79 -4.61
N VAL A 326 -22.46 -2.48 -5.53
CA VAL A 326 -22.27 -1.16 -6.13
C VAL A 326 -22.96 -1.16 -7.49
N ASP A 327 -23.90 -0.26 -7.71
CA ASP A 327 -24.55 -0.08 -9.01
C ASP A 327 -24.13 1.24 -9.66
N GLY A 328 -24.19 1.29 -11.00
CA GLY A 328 -24.04 2.55 -11.74
C GLY A 328 -22.61 2.91 -12.14
N VAL A 329 -21.64 2.01 -12.04
CA VAL A 329 -20.26 2.27 -12.48
C VAL A 329 -20.22 2.31 -14.01
N LYS A 330 -19.63 3.35 -14.62
CA LYS A 330 -19.47 3.46 -16.06
C LYS A 330 -18.18 4.17 -16.43
N PHE A 331 -17.37 3.56 -17.29
CA PHE A 331 -16.17 4.19 -17.85
C PHE A 331 -16.44 4.68 -19.26
N GLN A 332 -16.21 5.98 -19.50
CA GLN A 332 -16.44 6.59 -20.80
C GLN A 332 -15.25 6.50 -21.76
N MET A 333 -14.05 6.30 -21.21
CA MET A 333 -12.79 6.24 -21.94
C MET A 333 -11.82 5.27 -21.27
N ALA A 334 -10.97 4.63 -22.07
CA ALA A 334 -9.81 3.86 -21.62
C ALA A 334 -8.78 4.77 -20.93
N GLY A 335 -7.96 4.21 -20.04
CA GLY A 335 -6.92 4.93 -19.31
C GLY A 335 -6.88 4.61 -17.81
N TRP A 336 -6.13 5.43 -17.04
CA TRP A 336 -6.04 5.29 -15.59
C TRP A 336 -7.22 5.98 -14.90
N TRP A 337 -8.00 5.15 -14.21
CA TRP A 337 -9.10 5.54 -13.33
C TRP A 337 -8.78 5.25 -11.88
N VAL A 338 -9.31 6.07 -10.98
CA VAL A 338 -9.21 5.90 -9.53
C VAL A 338 -10.62 5.76 -8.99
N MET A 339 -10.88 4.62 -8.38
CA MET A 339 -12.13 4.32 -7.66
C MET A 339 -11.84 4.35 -6.17
N LYS A 340 -12.55 5.20 -5.44
CA LYS A 340 -12.40 5.35 -3.99
C LYS A 340 -13.71 5.06 -3.29
N PHE A 341 -13.63 4.22 -2.27
CA PHE A 341 -14.74 3.91 -1.38
C PHE A 341 -14.45 4.56 -0.04
N VAL A 342 -15.30 5.51 0.38
CA VAL A 342 -15.23 6.09 1.71
C VAL A 342 -16.19 5.33 2.61
N ILE A 343 -15.69 4.75 3.69
CA ILE A 343 -16.35 3.76 4.50
C ILE A 343 -16.49 4.34 5.91
N GLU A 344 -17.73 4.49 6.37
CA GLU A 344 -18.04 4.89 7.74
C GLU A 344 -18.63 3.68 8.48
N HIS A 345 -17.95 3.26 9.55
CA HIS A 345 -18.33 2.12 10.37
C HIS A 345 -18.01 2.45 11.84
N GLU A 346 -18.96 2.22 12.75
CA GLU A 346 -18.79 2.49 14.19
C GLU A 346 -18.33 3.94 14.55
N ASN A 347 -18.71 4.91 13.71
CA ASN A 347 -18.30 6.33 13.77
C ASN A 347 -16.83 6.61 13.42
N GLU A 348 -16.14 5.66 12.80
CA GLU A 348 -14.82 5.84 12.22
C GLU A 348 -14.92 5.91 10.69
N GLU A 349 -14.28 6.91 10.08
CA GLU A 349 -14.18 7.03 8.63
C GLU A 349 -12.82 6.48 8.16
N ASP A 350 -12.87 5.57 7.20
CA ASP A 350 -11.71 5.04 6.47
C ASP A 350 -11.98 5.11 4.96
N SER A 351 -10.98 4.81 4.14
CA SER A 351 -11.18 4.71 2.70
C SER A 351 -10.26 3.68 2.04
N ILE A 352 -10.79 3.01 1.02
CA ILE A 352 -10.02 2.11 0.15
C ILE A 352 -10.01 2.70 -1.26
N THR A 353 -8.83 2.73 -1.88
CA THR A 353 -8.64 3.29 -3.23
C THR A 353 -8.03 2.26 -4.17
N PHE A 354 -8.70 2.06 -5.30
CA PHE A 354 -8.29 1.15 -6.36
C PHE A 354 -7.88 1.95 -7.60
N ASN A 355 -6.73 1.61 -8.18
CA ASN A 355 -6.32 2.13 -9.48
C ASN A 355 -6.66 1.11 -10.55
N LEU A 356 -7.29 1.56 -11.62
CA LEU A 356 -7.65 0.73 -12.77
C LEU A 356 -6.96 1.31 -14.00
N VAL A 357 -6.27 0.46 -14.76
CA VAL A 357 -5.72 0.83 -16.07
C VAL A 357 -6.48 0.02 -17.10
N LEU A 358 -7.48 0.66 -17.69
CA LEU A 358 -8.46 0.06 -18.59
C LEU A 358 -8.10 0.28 -20.06
#